data_AF-B2GU37-F1
#
_entry.id   AF-B2GU37-F1
#
_cell.length_a   1.000
_cell.length_b   1.000
_cell.length_c   1.000
_cell.angle_alpha   90.00
_cell.angle_beta   90.00
_cell.angle_gamma   90.00
#
_symmetry.space_group_name_H-M   'P 1'
#
loop_
_entity.id
_entity.type
_entity.pdbx_description
1 polymer ?
#
loop_
_entity_poly.entity_id
_entity_poly.type
_entity_poly.pdbx_seq_one_letter_code
_entity_poly.pdbx_strand_id
1 'polypeptide(L)'
;MSGQSITDRITAAQHSVTGSAVAKAVCKATTHEMMGPKKKHLDYLIQCTNEMNVNIPQLADTLFERTANGSWVVVFKALITTHHLMMYGNERFIQYLASRNTLLNLNNFLDRGAMQGYDMSTFIRRYSRYLNEKALSYRLVAVDFTKMKRGVDGVMRTMVTEKLLKTLPIIQNQLDALLNFDANTNELTNGVIKTGFMLLFKDSIRLFAAYNEGVINLLAKIKNIC
;
A
#
# COMPACT_ATOMS: atom_id res chain seq x y z
N MET A 1 -21.16 6.94 21.31
CA MET A 1 -20.23 6.16 22.16
C MET A 1 -19.06 5.69 21.31
N SER A 2 -17.82 5.91 21.72
CA SER A 2 -16.63 5.58 20.91
C SER A 2 -16.44 4.06 20.83
N GLY A 3 -16.61 3.47 19.64
CA GLY A 3 -16.39 2.05 19.36
C GLY A 3 -14.92 1.59 19.40
N GLN A 4 -14.07 2.27 20.18
CA GLN A 4 -12.67 1.89 20.40
C GLN A 4 -12.55 1.01 21.63
N SER A 5 -11.85 -0.12 21.50
CA SER A 5 -11.64 -1.08 22.59
C SER A 5 -10.79 -0.46 23.71
N ILE A 6 -10.81 -1.10 24.89
CA ILE A 6 -9.94 -0.71 26.02
C ILE A 6 -8.47 -0.88 25.63
N THR A 7 -8.12 -1.97 24.94
CA THR A 7 -6.76 -2.23 24.44
C THR A 7 -6.28 -1.10 23.51
N ASP A 8 -7.12 -0.65 22.59
CA ASP A 8 -6.79 0.47 21.68
C ASP A 8 -6.49 1.77 22.43
N ARG A 9 -7.28 2.06 23.48
CA ARG A 9 -7.10 3.25 24.30
C ARG A 9 -5.80 3.20 25.10
N ILE A 10 -5.46 2.04 25.66
CA ILE A 10 -4.22 1.83 26.42
C ILE A 10 -3.00 2.02 25.50
N THR A 11 -2.96 1.36 24.34
CA THR A 11 -1.84 1.51 23.39
C THR A 11 -1.68 2.96 22.92
N ALA A 12 -2.77 3.64 22.58
CA ALA A 12 -2.72 5.06 22.19
C ALA A 12 -2.30 5.99 23.35
N ALA A 13 -2.62 5.64 24.60
CA ALA A 13 -2.22 6.39 25.78
C ALA A 13 -0.72 6.21 26.06
N GLN A 14 -0.17 5.01 25.92
CA GLN A 14 1.28 4.75 26.05
C GLN A 14 2.11 5.67 25.14
N HIS A 15 1.69 5.85 23.89
CA HIS A 15 2.39 6.78 22.97
C HIS A 15 2.17 8.26 23.29
N SER A 16 1.14 8.60 24.07
CA SER A 16 1.00 9.96 24.61
C SER A 16 2.01 10.22 25.72
N VAL A 17 2.32 9.19 26.53
CA VAL A 17 3.33 9.26 27.59
C VAL A 17 4.74 9.30 27.01
N THR A 18 5.01 8.57 25.91
CA THR A 18 6.31 8.64 25.21
C THR A 18 6.45 9.83 24.26
N GLY A 19 5.42 10.70 24.15
CA GLY A 19 5.46 11.94 23.36
C GLY A 19 5.37 11.78 21.83
N SER A 20 5.22 10.56 21.30
CA SER A 20 5.16 10.34 19.84
C SER A 20 3.73 10.50 19.30
N ALA A 21 3.41 11.72 18.83
CA ALA A 21 2.14 12.02 18.19
C ALA A 21 1.87 11.16 16.94
N VAL A 22 2.94 10.85 16.19
CA VAL A 22 2.90 9.96 15.02
C VAL A 22 2.49 8.54 15.42
N ALA A 23 3.14 7.95 16.43
CA ALA A 23 2.83 6.59 16.85
C ALA A 23 1.40 6.46 17.41
N LYS A 24 0.95 7.49 18.13
CA LYS A 24 -0.45 7.59 18.57
C LYS A 24 -1.43 7.63 17.39
N ALA A 25 -1.12 8.37 16.33
CA ALA A 25 -1.95 8.43 15.13
C ALA A 25 -2.00 7.09 14.39
N VAL A 26 -0.87 6.38 14.28
CA VAL A 26 -0.81 5.02 13.74
C VAL A 26 -1.70 4.06 14.53
N CYS A 27 -1.65 4.09 15.86
CA CYS A 27 -2.51 3.26 16.71
C CYS A 27 -4.00 3.59 16.50
N LYS A 28 -4.35 4.87 16.38
CA LYS A 28 -5.73 5.30 16.11
C LYS A 28 -6.21 4.95 14.69
N ALA A 29 -5.32 4.85 13.72
CA ALA A 29 -5.62 4.37 12.37
C ALA A 29 -5.81 2.83 12.33
N THR A 30 -5.18 2.10 13.27
CA THR A 30 -5.09 0.63 13.29
C THR A 30 -5.74 0.01 14.54
N THR A 31 -6.90 0.55 14.93
CA THR A 31 -7.73 0.03 16.03
C THR A 31 -8.37 -1.32 15.68
N HIS A 32 -8.95 -2.00 16.68
CA HIS A 32 -9.70 -3.26 16.49
C HIS A 32 -11.12 -3.05 15.92
N GLU A 33 -11.53 -1.81 15.70
CA GLU A 33 -12.81 -1.47 15.07
C GLU A 33 -12.85 -2.01 13.61
N MET A 34 -13.85 -2.84 13.29
CA MET A 34 -14.05 -3.50 11.98
C MET A 34 -14.54 -2.55 10.86
N MET A 35 -13.91 -1.38 10.79
CA MET A 35 -14.07 -0.39 9.75
C MET A 35 -12.68 0.03 9.25
N GLY A 36 -12.60 0.53 8.02
CA GLY A 36 -11.36 1.06 7.47
C GLY A 36 -10.75 2.18 8.34
N PRO A 37 -9.44 2.47 8.19
CA PRO A 37 -8.80 3.56 8.92
C PRO A 37 -9.55 4.88 8.74
N LYS A 38 -9.84 5.57 9.83
CA LYS A 38 -10.63 6.82 9.79
C LYS A 38 -9.84 7.90 9.06
N LYS A 39 -10.51 8.59 8.14
CA LYS A 39 -9.93 9.65 7.30
C LYS A 39 -9.09 10.66 8.08
N LYS A 40 -9.60 11.19 9.20
CA LYS A 40 -8.88 12.15 10.05
C LYS A 40 -7.50 11.67 10.53
N HIS A 41 -7.28 10.37 10.69
CA HIS A 41 -6.00 9.81 11.09
C HIS A 41 -5.08 9.61 9.89
N LEU A 42 -5.64 9.23 8.73
CA LEU A 42 -4.90 9.15 7.47
C LEU A 42 -4.42 10.53 7.02
N ASP A 43 -5.29 11.55 7.05
CA ASP A 43 -4.96 12.93 6.67
C ASP A 43 -3.84 13.50 7.56
N TYR A 44 -3.89 13.23 8.87
CA TYR A 44 -2.82 13.62 9.79
C TYR A 44 -1.49 12.92 9.47
N LEU A 45 -1.51 11.60 9.22
CA LEU A 45 -0.30 10.86 8.86
C LEU A 45 0.29 11.33 7.51
N ILE A 46 -0.55 11.67 6.54
CA ILE A 46 -0.12 12.29 5.27
C ILE A 46 0.57 13.63 5.55
N GLN A 47 -0.01 14.48 6.39
CA GLN A 47 0.62 15.74 6.78
C GLN A 47 2.00 15.48 7.42
N CYS A 48 2.11 14.53 8.35
CA CYS A 48 3.39 14.15 8.94
C CYS A 48 4.42 13.75 7.88
N THR A 49 4.04 13.05 6.81
CA THR A 49 5.00 12.71 5.74
C THR A 49 5.53 13.92 4.96
N ASN A 50 4.85 15.07 4.99
CA ASN A 50 5.30 16.32 4.34
C ASN A 50 6.18 17.19 5.25
N GLU A 51 6.14 16.96 6.57
CA GLU A 51 6.93 17.71 7.54
C GLU A 51 8.40 17.26 7.51
N MET A 52 9.35 18.20 7.34
CA MET A 52 10.76 17.86 7.15
C MET A 52 11.40 17.21 8.37
N ASN A 53 10.95 17.58 9.56
CA ASN A 53 11.42 17.11 10.86
C ASN A 53 10.79 15.77 11.31
N VAL A 54 9.80 15.24 10.59
CA VAL A 54 9.22 13.94 10.92
C VAL A 54 10.14 12.82 10.46
N ASN A 55 10.41 11.89 11.38
CA ASN A 55 11.22 10.70 11.11
C ASN A 55 10.38 9.65 10.34
N ILE A 56 10.57 9.61 9.02
CA ILE A 56 9.91 8.65 8.12
C ILE A 56 10.22 7.18 8.48
N PRO A 57 11.49 6.78 8.75
CA PRO A 57 11.79 5.44 9.25
C PRO A 57 10.95 5.04 10.46
N GLN A 58 10.88 5.90 11.49
CA GLN A 58 10.12 5.60 12.70
C GLN A 58 8.61 5.46 12.43
N LEU A 59 8.04 6.29 11.54
CA LEU A 59 6.65 6.16 11.11
C LEU A 59 6.39 4.79 10.46
N ALA A 60 7.26 4.39 9.54
CA ALA A 60 7.16 3.11 8.85
C ALA A 60 7.34 1.92 9.82
N ASP A 61 8.34 1.98 10.72
CA ASP A 61 8.57 0.96 11.74
C ASP A 61 7.38 0.82 12.67
N THR A 62 6.75 1.93 13.08
CA THR A 62 5.53 1.86 13.90
C THR A 62 4.40 1.15 13.14
N LEU A 63 4.25 1.37 11.82
CA LEU A 63 3.26 0.63 11.02
C LEU A 63 3.60 -0.86 10.94
N PHE A 64 4.88 -1.22 10.81
CA PHE A 64 5.32 -2.62 10.79
C PHE A 64 5.11 -3.32 12.12
N GLU A 65 5.32 -2.64 13.25
CA GLU A 65 4.96 -3.15 14.57
C GLU A 65 3.46 -3.51 14.66
N ARG A 66 2.57 -2.70 14.04
CA ARG A 66 1.14 -3.03 13.97
C ARG A 66 0.87 -4.28 13.13
N THR A 67 1.68 -4.58 12.13
CA THR A 67 1.53 -5.81 11.32
C THR A 67 1.94 -7.09 12.07
N ALA A 68 2.65 -6.97 13.19
CA ALA A 68 2.98 -8.11 14.07
C ALA A 68 1.85 -8.44 15.06
N ASN A 69 0.71 -7.73 15.02
CA ASN A 69 -0.43 -8.00 15.89
C ASN A 69 -1.13 -9.32 15.51
N GLY A 70 -1.70 -10.02 16.49
CA GLY A 70 -2.45 -11.26 16.23
C GLY A 70 -3.82 -11.04 15.56
N SER A 71 -4.38 -9.83 15.64
CA SER A 71 -5.68 -9.50 15.07
C SER A 71 -5.58 -9.15 13.58
N TRP A 72 -6.31 -9.86 12.74
CA TRP A 72 -6.42 -9.56 11.31
C TRP A 72 -6.86 -8.11 11.05
N VAL A 73 -7.74 -7.55 11.90
CA VAL A 73 -8.27 -6.18 11.75
C VAL A 73 -7.14 -5.16 11.88
N VAL A 74 -6.30 -5.31 12.90
CA VAL A 74 -5.16 -4.41 13.15
C VAL A 74 -4.15 -4.52 12.03
N VAL A 75 -3.78 -5.75 11.66
CA VAL A 75 -2.80 -6.02 10.59
C VAL A 75 -3.27 -5.47 9.26
N PHE A 76 -4.51 -5.76 8.84
CA PHE A 76 -5.02 -5.29 7.56
C PHE A 76 -5.15 -3.76 7.54
N LYS A 77 -5.58 -3.12 8.64
CA LYS A 77 -5.62 -1.66 8.72
C LYS A 77 -4.24 -1.02 8.69
N ALA A 78 -3.21 -1.67 9.22
CA ALA A 78 -1.83 -1.23 9.08
C ALA A 78 -1.39 -1.27 7.62
N LEU A 79 -1.65 -2.38 6.91
CA LEU A 79 -1.39 -2.49 5.46
C LEU A 79 -2.13 -1.43 4.65
N ILE A 80 -3.42 -1.19 4.93
CA ILE A 80 -4.24 -0.16 4.25
C ILE A 80 -3.66 1.23 4.52
N THR A 81 -3.24 1.51 5.75
CA THR A 81 -2.62 2.80 6.12
C THR A 81 -1.30 2.99 5.39
N THR A 82 -0.45 1.96 5.33
CA THR A 82 0.80 1.97 4.55
C THR A 82 0.53 2.24 3.07
N HIS A 83 -0.42 1.53 2.45
CA HIS A 83 -0.81 1.75 1.06
C HIS A 83 -1.31 3.19 0.83
N HIS A 84 -2.13 3.70 1.74
CA HIS A 84 -2.64 5.06 1.68
C HIS A 84 -1.51 6.10 1.70
N LEU A 85 -0.49 5.92 2.54
CA LEU A 85 0.68 6.79 2.58
C LEU A 85 1.56 6.66 1.33
N MET A 86 1.69 5.47 0.74
CA MET A 86 2.38 5.31 -0.54
C MET A 86 1.68 6.10 -1.67
N MET A 87 0.34 6.10 -1.68
CA MET A 87 -0.45 6.79 -2.71
C MET A 87 -0.53 8.30 -2.49
N TYR A 88 -0.82 8.75 -1.27
CA TYR A 88 -1.21 10.13 -0.99
C TYR A 88 -0.22 10.89 -0.12
N GLY A 89 0.72 10.20 0.52
CA GLY A 89 1.81 10.82 1.28
C GLY A 89 2.92 11.35 0.38
N ASN A 90 3.87 12.02 1.04
CA ASN A 90 5.10 12.48 0.43
C ASN A 90 5.93 11.30 -0.11
N GLU A 91 6.64 11.49 -1.22
CA GLU A 91 7.45 10.44 -1.85
C GLU A 91 8.56 9.88 -0.93
N ARG A 92 9.03 10.66 0.05
CA ARG A 92 9.99 10.20 1.05
C ARG A 92 9.54 8.91 1.74
N PHE A 93 8.23 8.71 1.92
CA PHE A 93 7.69 7.49 2.52
C PHE A 93 7.93 6.27 1.63
N ILE A 94 7.49 6.28 0.36
CA ILE A 94 7.70 5.15 -0.55
C ILE A 94 9.17 4.94 -0.90
N GLN A 95 9.97 6.02 -0.99
CA GLN A 95 11.43 5.94 -1.17
C GLN A 95 12.09 5.17 -0.02
N TYR A 96 11.72 5.48 1.23
CA TYR A 96 12.21 4.74 2.39
C TYR A 96 11.77 3.26 2.33
N LEU A 97 10.51 2.98 2.02
CA LEU A 97 10.04 1.59 1.86
C LEU A 97 10.82 0.83 0.79
N ALA A 98 11.06 1.46 -0.36
CA ALA A 98 11.82 0.91 -1.47
C ALA A 98 13.30 0.69 -1.12
N SER A 99 13.89 1.44 -0.18
CA SER A 99 15.27 1.21 0.27
C SER A 99 15.46 -0.01 1.17
N ARG A 100 14.38 -0.60 1.69
CA ARG A 100 14.47 -1.76 2.58
C ARG A 100 14.66 -3.06 1.79
N ASN A 101 15.47 -3.96 2.33
CA ASN A 101 15.62 -5.32 1.78
C ASN A 101 14.39 -6.18 2.08
N THR A 102 13.79 -6.00 3.26
CA THR A 102 12.56 -6.67 3.69
C THR A 102 11.56 -5.62 4.16
N LEU A 103 10.37 -5.64 3.56
CA LEU A 103 9.30 -4.69 3.86
C LEU A 103 8.25 -5.32 4.78
N LEU A 104 7.42 -6.24 4.28
CA LEU A 104 6.41 -6.96 5.05
C LEU A 104 6.65 -8.47 4.96
N ASN A 105 6.66 -9.17 6.10
CA ASN A 105 6.80 -10.63 6.17
C ASN A 105 5.52 -11.29 6.71
N LEU A 106 4.46 -11.26 5.90
CA LEU A 106 3.14 -11.78 6.29
C LEU A 106 2.74 -13.04 5.52
N ASN A 107 3.65 -13.69 4.79
CA ASN A 107 3.36 -14.86 3.94
C ASN A 107 2.65 -16.01 4.69
N ASN A 108 2.91 -16.14 5.99
CA ASN A 108 2.33 -17.17 6.86
C ASN A 108 1.36 -16.58 7.90
N PHE A 109 0.91 -15.33 7.73
CA PHE A 109 -0.04 -14.71 8.65
C PHE A 109 -1.34 -15.52 8.71
N LEU A 110 -1.81 -15.78 9.93
CA LEU A 110 -3.04 -16.52 10.21
C LEU A 110 -3.64 -16.10 11.54
N ASP A 111 -4.80 -15.46 11.51
CA ASP A 111 -5.64 -15.21 12.68
C ASP A 111 -6.61 -16.39 12.86
N ARG A 112 -6.40 -17.17 13.92
CA ARG A 112 -7.24 -18.34 14.27
C ARG A 112 -8.41 -18.02 15.20
N GLY A 113 -8.66 -16.74 15.50
CA GLY A 113 -9.65 -16.34 16.51
C GLY A 113 -11.09 -16.65 16.11
N ALA A 114 -11.47 -16.40 14.86
CA ALA A 114 -12.81 -16.65 14.32
C ALA A 114 -12.75 -17.01 12.82
N MET A 115 -13.83 -17.57 12.27
CA MET A 115 -13.93 -17.93 10.84
C MET A 115 -13.56 -16.75 9.92
N GLN A 116 -14.07 -15.55 10.23
CA GLN A 116 -13.73 -14.34 9.47
C GLN A 116 -12.22 -14.01 9.51
N GLY A 117 -11.54 -14.29 10.63
CA GLY A 117 -10.09 -14.10 10.74
C GLY A 117 -9.31 -15.02 9.80
N TYR A 118 -9.78 -16.26 9.64
CA TYR A 118 -9.19 -17.21 8.69
C TYR A 118 -9.29 -16.70 7.24
N ASP A 119 -10.49 -16.28 6.82
CA ASP A 119 -10.72 -15.76 5.47
C ASP A 119 -9.91 -14.48 5.20
N MET A 120 -9.93 -13.54 6.14
CA MET A 120 -9.20 -12.28 6.01
C MET A 120 -7.68 -12.47 6.01
N SER A 121 -7.16 -13.55 6.64
CA SER A 121 -5.73 -13.88 6.60
C SER A 121 -5.24 -14.18 5.19
N THR A 122 -6.07 -14.77 4.34
CA THR A 122 -5.75 -14.97 2.91
C THR A 122 -5.60 -13.65 2.17
N PHE A 123 -6.51 -12.71 2.39
CA PHE A 123 -6.43 -11.38 1.77
C PHE A 123 -5.27 -10.55 2.31
N ILE A 124 -4.94 -10.65 3.60
CA ILE A 124 -3.76 -10.00 4.19
C ILE A 124 -2.47 -10.46 3.51
N ARG A 125 -2.31 -11.78 3.30
CA ARG A 125 -1.15 -12.35 2.59
C ARG A 125 -1.02 -11.79 1.18
N ARG A 126 -2.11 -11.81 0.41
CA ARG A 126 -2.16 -11.30 -0.97
C ARG A 126 -1.91 -9.79 -1.03
N TYR A 127 -2.53 -9.02 -0.14
CA TYR A 127 -2.36 -7.57 -0.07
C TYR A 127 -0.94 -7.16 0.33
N SER A 128 -0.35 -7.86 1.30
CA SER A 128 1.04 -7.66 1.71
C SER A 128 2.00 -7.94 0.56
N ARG A 129 1.75 -8.98 -0.24
CA ARG A 129 2.55 -9.29 -1.43
C ARG A 129 2.48 -8.15 -2.45
N TYR A 130 1.29 -7.60 -2.68
CA TYR A 130 1.14 -6.44 -3.57
C TYR A 130 1.92 -5.21 -3.08
N LEU A 131 1.89 -4.88 -1.78
CA LEU A 131 2.64 -3.73 -1.26
C LEU A 131 4.16 -3.93 -1.36
N ASN A 132 4.64 -5.15 -1.10
CA ASN A 132 6.04 -5.50 -1.34
C ASN A 132 6.43 -5.30 -2.81
N GLU A 133 5.59 -5.76 -3.75
CA GLU A 133 5.82 -5.60 -5.19
C GLU A 133 5.77 -4.12 -5.61
N LYS A 134 4.85 -3.32 -5.07
CA LYS A 134 4.78 -1.87 -5.33
C LYS A 134 6.06 -1.14 -4.88
N ALA A 135 6.60 -1.49 -3.71
CA ALA A 135 7.86 -0.92 -3.24
C ALA A 135 9.07 -1.40 -4.07
N LEU A 136 9.09 -2.68 -4.45
CA LEU A 136 10.12 -3.24 -5.33
C LEU A 136 10.12 -2.57 -6.71
N SER A 137 8.94 -2.45 -7.31
CA SER A 137 8.72 -1.72 -8.56
C SER A 137 9.31 -0.30 -8.48
N TYR A 138 8.97 0.44 -7.41
CA TYR A 138 9.55 1.77 -7.18
C TYR A 138 11.08 1.73 -7.08
N ARG A 139 11.66 0.76 -6.36
CA ARG A 139 13.12 0.59 -6.24
C ARG A 139 13.80 0.40 -7.60
N LEU A 140 13.19 -0.38 -8.48
CA LEU A 140 13.80 -0.76 -9.77
C LEU A 140 13.79 0.38 -10.80
N VAL A 141 12.81 1.28 -10.75
CA VAL A 141 12.67 2.35 -11.75
C VAL A 141 12.77 3.77 -11.19
N ALA A 142 12.84 3.92 -9.86
CA ALA A 142 12.87 5.20 -9.13
C ALA A 142 11.66 6.11 -9.44
N VAL A 143 10.49 5.51 -9.70
CA VAL A 143 9.26 6.23 -10.03
C VAL A 143 8.05 5.38 -9.68
N ASP A 144 6.97 6.01 -9.20
CA ASP A 144 5.68 5.34 -9.00
C ASP A 144 4.90 5.35 -10.32
N PHE A 145 4.71 4.17 -10.92
CA PHE A 145 3.94 4.01 -12.16
C PHE A 145 2.52 4.61 -12.07
N THR A 146 1.93 4.67 -10.88
CA THR A 146 0.59 5.24 -10.68
C THR A 146 0.57 6.77 -10.70
N LYS A 147 1.73 7.41 -10.55
CA LYS A 147 1.87 8.88 -10.51
C LYS A 147 2.55 9.46 -11.75
N MET A 148 2.89 8.63 -12.73
CA MET A 148 3.54 9.09 -13.96
C MET A 148 2.67 10.02 -14.80
N LYS A 149 3.31 10.97 -15.48
CA LYS A 149 2.69 11.78 -16.53
C LYS A 149 2.16 10.86 -17.65
N ARG A 150 0.92 11.10 -18.06
CA ARG A 150 0.15 10.36 -19.08
C ARG A 150 -0.03 11.16 -20.36
N GLY A 151 -0.52 10.48 -21.40
CA GLY A 151 -0.88 11.08 -22.69
C GLY A 151 0.25 11.01 -23.71
N VAL A 152 0.12 11.76 -24.81
CA VAL A 152 1.05 11.71 -25.95
C VAL A 152 2.50 11.96 -25.51
N ASP A 153 2.71 12.94 -24.64
CA ASP A 153 4.02 13.26 -24.04
C ASP A 153 4.22 12.59 -22.66
N GLY A 154 3.50 11.49 -22.42
CA GLY A 154 3.58 10.69 -21.20
C GLY A 154 4.89 9.92 -21.13
N VAL A 155 5.30 9.57 -19.90
CA VAL A 155 6.59 8.89 -19.65
C VAL A 155 6.65 7.56 -20.40
N MET A 156 5.60 6.76 -20.33
CA MET A 156 5.55 5.45 -20.99
C MET A 156 5.42 5.55 -22.51
N ARG A 157 4.79 6.61 -23.03
CA ARG A 157 4.61 6.83 -24.48
C ARG A 157 5.88 7.28 -25.19
N THR A 158 6.77 7.96 -24.47
CA THR A 158 8.00 8.54 -25.04
C THR A 158 9.27 7.77 -24.65
N MET A 159 9.17 6.78 -23.75
CA MET A 159 10.31 5.99 -23.28
C MET A 159 11.08 5.31 -24.42
N VAL A 160 12.42 5.40 -24.38
CA VAL A 160 13.33 4.74 -25.33
C VAL A 160 13.24 3.21 -25.26
N THR A 161 13.47 2.53 -26.37
CA THR A 161 13.16 1.09 -26.54
C THR A 161 13.84 0.20 -25.52
N GLU A 162 15.15 0.42 -25.30
CA GLU A 162 15.93 -0.38 -24.36
C GLU A 162 15.38 -0.30 -22.93
N LYS A 163 15.05 0.92 -22.47
CA LYS A 163 14.45 1.13 -21.14
C LYS A 163 13.02 0.59 -21.08
N LEU A 164 12.25 0.76 -22.16
CA LEU A 164 10.86 0.29 -22.23
C LEU A 164 10.75 -1.23 -22.09
N LEU A 165 11.61 -1.98 -22.80
CA LEU A 165 11.66 -3.44 -22.73
C LEU A 165 12.00 -3.96 -21.33
N LYS A 166 12.83 -3.22 -20.57
CA LYS A 166 13.15 -3.52 -19.16
C LYS A 166 12.02 -3.08 -18.20
N THR A 167 11.27 -2.03 -18.55
CA THR A 167 10.25 -1.43 -17.68
C THR A 167 8.90 -2.17 -17.75
N LEU A 168 8.48 -2.62 -18.94
CA LEU A 168 7.20 -3.30 -19.13
C LEU A 168 7.03 -4.54 -18.23
N PRO A 169 8.02 -5.45 -18.10
CA PRO A 169 7.92 -6.58 -17.18
C PRO A 169 7.74 -6.18 -15.71
N ILE A 170 8.30 -5.05 -15.29
CA ILE A 170 8.17 -4.56 -13.91
C ILE A 170 6.73 -4.10 -13.65
N ILE A 171 6.12 -3.36 -14.60
CA ILE A 171 4.71 -2.98 -14.51
C ILE A 171 3.82 -4.23 -14.50
N GLN A 172 4.12 -5.20 -15.36
CA GLN A 172 3.38 -6.45 -15.44
C GLN A 172 3.43 -7.22 -14.11
N ASN A 173 4.62 -7.42 -13.52
CA ASN A 173 4.76 -8.10 -12.24
C ASN A 173 3.97 -7.40 -11.12
N GLN A 174 3.99 -6.07 -11.08
CA GLN A 174 3.20 -5.29 -10.13
C GLN A 174 1.70 -5.44 -10.36
N LEU A 175 1.25 -5.49 -11.61
CA LEU A 175 -0.15 -5.72 -11.97
C LEU A 175 -0.58 -7.14 -11.61
N ASP A 176 0.24 -8.15 -11.87
CA ASP A 176 -0.03 -9.55 -11.51
C ASP A 176 -0.16 -9.69 -10.00
N ALA A 177 0.73 -9.08 -9.21
CA ALA A 177 0.61 -9.07 -7.75
C ALA A 177 -0.67 -8.38 -7.26
N LEU A 178 -1.14 -7.34 -7.96
CA LEU A 178 -2.40 -6.66 -7.67
C LEU A 178 -3.60 -7.57 -7.95
N LEU A 179 -3.64 -8.16 -9.14
CA LEU A 179 -4.74 -9.02 -9.61
C LEU A 179 -4.85 -10.30 -8.75
N ASN A 180 -3.73 -10.80 -8.24
CA ASN A 180 -3.67 -11.91 -7.28
C ASN A 180 -4.36 -11.61 -5.93
N PHE A 181 -4.85 -10.39 -5.68
CA PHE A 181 -5.79 -10.16 -4.58
C PHE A 181 -7.05 -11.02 -4.73
N ASP A 182 -7.53 -11.16 -5.97
CA ASP A 182 -8.51 -12.16 -6.41
C ASP A 182 -9.67 -12.37 -5.43
N ALA A 183 -10.33 -11.26 -5.09
CA ALA A 183 -11.51 -11.24 -4.25
C ALA A 183 -12.76 -11.15 -5.11
N ASN A 184 -13.78 -11.96 -4.80
CA ASN A 184 -15.10 -11.86 -5.40
C ASN A 184 -16.02 -10.93 -4.59
N THR A 185 -17.16 -10.55 -5.17
CA THR A 185 -18.10 -9.61 -4.54
C THR A 185 -18.66 -10.11 -3.21
N ASN A 186 -18.80 -11.43 -3.03
CA ASN A 186 -19.34 -12.03 -1.81
C ASN A 186 -18.31 -12.02 -0.66
N GLU A 187 -17.01 -11.93 -0.97
CA GLU A 187 -15.93 -11.86 0.03
C GLU A 187 -15.70 -10.43 0.55
N LEU A 188 -16.19 -9.41 -0.18
CA LEU A 188 -16.15 -8.01 0.23
C LEU A 188 -17.22 -7.71 1.31
N THR A 189 -17.13 -8.39 2.45
CA THR A 189 -18.19 -8.43 3.47
C THR A 189 -18.14 -7.30 4.49
N ASN A 190 -16.98 -6.69 4.73
CA ASN A 190 -16.77 -5.74 5.82
C ASN A 190 -16.06 -4.46 5.39
N GLY A 191 -16.08 -3.43 6.25
CA GLY A 191 -15.51 -2.12 5.94
C GLY A 191 -13.98 -2.10 5.75
N VAL A 192 -13.26 -3.05 6.35
CA VAL A 192 -11.79 -3.13 6.24
C VAL A 192 -11.39 -3.61 4.84
N ILE A 193 -11.88 -4.79 4.42
CA ILE A 193 -11.56 -5.35 3.10
C ILE A 193 -12.06 -4.45 1.95
N LYS A 194 -13.26 -3.85 2.09
CA LYS A 194 -13.79 -2.88 1.11
C LYS A 194 -12.87 -1.67 0.95
N THR A 195 -12.31 -1.16 2.04
CA THR A 195 -11.36 -0.03 2.01
C THR A 195 -10.06 -0.44 1.32
N GLY A 196 -9.52 -1.62 1.65
CA GLY A 196 -8.32 -2.15 1.00
C GLY A 196 -8.50 -2.36 -0.51
N PHE A 197 -9.61 -2.98 -0.90
CA PHE A 197 -9.99 -3.21 -2.30
C PHE A 197 -10.11 -1.90 -3.08
N MET A 198 -10.70 -0.85 -2.49
CA MET A 198 -10.83 0.45 -3.14
C MET A 198 -9.48 1.09 -3.48
N LEU A 199 -8.45 0.88 -2.64
CA LEU A 199 -7.09 1.35 -2.96
C LEU A 199 -6.47 0.52 -4.11
N LEU A 200 -6.61 -0.81 -4.08
CA LEU A 200 -6.16 -1.67 -5.19
C LEU A 200 -6.83 -1.29 -6.51
N PHE A 201 -8.13 -1.02 -6.50
CA PHE A 201 -8.87 -0.58 -7.68
C PHE A 201 -8.33 0.75 -8.25
N LYS A 202 -7.99 1.71 -7.36
CA LYS A 202 -7.41 2.98 -7.81
C LYS A 202 -6.01 2.83 -8.40
N ASP A 203 -5.22 1.89 -7.89
CA ASP A 203 -3.91 1.57 -8.44
C ASP A 203 -4.02 0.76 -9.74
N SER A 204 -4.99 -0.16 -9.85
CA SER A 204 -5.18 -0.98 -11.04
C SER A 204 -5.50 -0.15 -12.28
N ILE A 205 -6.40 0.83 -12.16
CA ILE A 205 -6.71 1.76 -13.27
C ILE A 205 -5.44 2.48 -13.74
N ARG A 206 -4.65 2.98 -12.79
CA ARG A 206 -3.45 3.77 -13.09
C ARG A 206 -2.32 2.91 -13.64
N LEU A 207 -2.12 1.70 -13.11
CA LEU A 207 -1.13 0.73 -13.60
C LEU A 207 -1.50 0.23 -14.99
N PHE A 208 -2.77 -0.12 -15.21
CA PHE A 208 -3.26 -0.54 -16.51
C PHE A 208 -3.02 0.55 -17.57
N ALA A 209 -3.31 1.81 -17.25
CA ALA A 209 -3.01 2.92 -18.15
C ALA A 209 -1.50 3.01 -18.48
N ALA A 210 -0.61 2.83 -17.49
CA ALA A 210 0.85 2.82 -17.71
C ALA A 210 1.28 1.69 -18.64
N TYR A 211 0.76 0.50 -18.37
CA TYR A 211 1.07 -0.70 -19.11
C TYR A 211 0.63 -0.54 -20.57
N ASN A 212 -0.61 -0.09 -20.78
CA ASN A 212 -1.19 0.09 -22.10
C ASN A 212 -0.44 1.17 -22.91
N GLU A 213 -0.05 2.29 -22.29
CA GLU A 213 0.81 3.29 -22.91
C GLU A 213 2.15 2.72 -23.36
N GLY A 214 2.78 1.88 -22.53
CA GLY A 214 4.05 1.24 -22.84
C GLY A 214 3.95 0.23 -23.97
N VAL A 215 2.88 -0.58 -24.00
CA VAL A 215 2.61 -1.53 -25.10
C VAL A 215 2.39 -0.79 -26.42
N ILE A 216 1.61 0.30 -26.42
CA ILE A 216 1.41 1.13 -27.62
C ILE A 216 2.75 1.69 -28.15
N ASN A 217 3.60 2.20 -27.25
CA ASN A 217 4.93 2.68 -27.63
C ASN A 217 5.79 1.56 -28.25
N LEU A 218 5.80 0.38 -27.64
CA LEU A 218 6.54 -0.77 -28.17
C LEU A 218 6.06 -1.16 -29.57
N LEU A 219 4.75 -1.28 -29.78
CA LEU A 219 4.17 -1.63 -31.08
C LEU A 219 4.45 -0.58 -32.16
N ALA A 220 4.40 0.70 -31.82
CA ALA A 220 4.72 1.78 -32.77
C ALA A 220 6.19 1.70 -33.24
N LYS A 221 7.09 1.29 -32.36
CA LYS A 221 8.53 1.17 -32.67
C LYS A 221 8.86 -0.06 -33.50
N ILE A 222 8.18 -1.19 -33.26
CA ILE A 222 8.33 -2.40 -34.08
C ILE A 222 7.92 -2.10 -35.53
N LYS A 223 6.80 -1.39 -35.73
CA LYS A 223 6.33 -0.99 -37.07
C LYS A 223 7.30 -0.09 -37.84
N ASN A 224 8.16 0.65 -37.16
CA ASN A 224 9.15 1.52 -37.81
C ASN A 224 10.46 0.78 -38.15
N ILE A 225 10.61 -0.47 -37.69
CA ILE A 225 11.78 -1.33 -37.96
C ILE A 225 11.47 -2.30 -39.13
N CYS A 226 10.20 -2.63 -39.36
CA CYS A 226 9.70 -3.39 -40.50
C CYS A 226 9.39 -2.48 -41.69
#